data_AF-A0A177KEU2-F1
#
_entry.id   AF-A0A177KEU2-F1
#
_cell.length_a   1.000
_cell.length_b   1.000
_cell.length_c   1.000
_cell.angle_alpha   90.00
_cell.angle_beta   90.00
_cell.angle_gamma   90.00
#
_symmetry.space_group_name_H-M   'P 1'
#
loop_
_entity.id
_entity.type
_entity.pdbx_description
1 polymer ?
#
loop_
_entity_poly.entity_id
_entity_poly.type
_entity_poly.pdbx_seq_one_letter_code
_entity_poly.pdbx_strand_id
1 'polypeptide(L)'
;MVVDERLFHAHDLARAALREVTPESTIGEAAGYVVEDGGVVSLRFANRMDGYPGWFWTVSVAVVEGAEPTVLEVELLPGDGALLAPEWLPWAERLAEYQAAQAAAGEDDESEDDEDDDASDEDEDDAEDADDLDAADFDSDGSPILHAGDVDGVDIDELDDTAADAEQTADDAEPDDDDESVDEGDDEDDESRESLREY
;
A
#
# COMPACT_ATOMS: atom_id res chain seq x y z
N MET A 1 -21.33 -22.46 -12.70
CA MET A 1 -20.07 -23.15 -13.05
C MET A 1 -19.72 -24.06 -11.87
N VAL A 2 -19.11 -25.23 -12.10
CA VAL A 2 -18.68 -26.10 -10.98
C VAL A 2 -17.31 -25.62 -10.54
N VAL A 3 -17.12 -25.41 -9.23
CA VAL A 3 -15.83 -24.99 -8.65
C VAL A 3 -14.90 -26.20 -8.57
N ASP A 4 -13.63 -26.02 -8.92
CA ASP A 4 -12.61 -27.07 -8.82
C ASP A 4 -12.30 -27.37 -7.34
N GLU A 5 -12.41 -28.64 -6.93
CA GLU A 5 -12.23 -29.06 -5.55
C GLU A 5 -10.82 -28.77 -5.00
N ARG A 6 -9.80 -28.70 -5.87
CA ARG A 6 -8.42 -28.39 -5.47
C ARG A 6 -8.32 -27.02 -4.79
N LEU A 7 -9.18 -26.07 -5.17
CA LEU A 7 -9.16 -24.71 -4.64
C LEU A 7 -9.50 -24.66 -3.14
N PHE A 8 -10.39 -25.53 -2.66
CA PHE A 8 -10.71 -25.62 -1.23
C PHE A 8 -9.55 -26.14 -0.38
N HIS A 9 -8.55 -26.77 -1.01
CA HIS A 9 -7.40 -27.36 -0.33
C HIS A 9 -6.10 -26.57 -0.55
N ALA A 10 -6.13 -25.48 -1.32
CA ALA A 10 -4.95 -24.67 -1.69
C ALA A 10 -4.40 -23.79 -0.54
N HIS A 11 -4.49 -24.23 0.72
CA HIS A 11 -4.07 -23.46 1.89
C HIS A 11 -2.56 -23.21 1.93
N ASP A 12 -1.75 -24.17 1.48
CA ASP A 12 -0.29 -24.02 1.45
C ASP A 12 0.12 -22.98 0.39
N LEU A 13 -0.52 -23.00 -0.78
CA LEU A 13 -0.35 -21.99 -1.82
C LEU A 13 -0.74 -20.60 -1.31
N ALA A 14 -1.91 -20.50 -0.67
CA ALA A 14 -2.38 -19.24 -0.12
C ALA A 14 -1.48 -18.70 1.01
N ARG A 15 -1.00 -19.58 1.89
CA ARG A 15 -0.08 -19.20 2.97
C ARG A 15 1.29 -18.80 2.44
N ALA A 16 1.76 -19.41 1.34
CA ALA A 16 2.98 -18.99 0.66
C ALA A 16 2.83 -17.56 0.12
N ALA A 17 1.74 -17.27 -0.61
CA ALA A 17 1.49 -15.93 -1.14
C ALA A 17 1.34 -14.88 -0.03
N LEU A 18 0.69 -15.21 1.09
CA LEU A 18 0.61 -14.28 2.23
C LEU A 18 2.00 -13.93 2.80
N ARG A 19 2.94 -14.89 2.85
CA ARG A 19 4.30 -14.64 3.36
C ARG A 19 5.11 -13.71 2.47
N GLU A 20 4.70 -13.49 1.22
CA GLU A 20 5.33 -12.53 0.32
C GLU A 20 4.97 -11.08 0.68
N VAL A 21 3.81 -10.86 1.31
CA VAL A 21 3.28 -9.51 1.60
C VAL A 21 3.26 -9.16 3.09
N THR A 22 3.31 -10.16 3.98
CA THR A 22 3.23 -9.95 5.43
C THR A 22 4.08 -10.96 6.22
N PRO A 23 4.61 -10.60 7.40
CA PRO A 23 5.32 -11.55 8.25
C PRO A 23 4.44 -12.73 8.67
N GLU A 24 5.01 -13.94 8.77
CA GLU A 24 4.24 -15.13 9.18
C GLU A 24 3.54 -14.97 10.54
N SER A 25 4.09 -14.15 11.44
CA SER A 25 3.49 -13.89 12.75
C SER A 25 2.09 -13.26 12.67
N THR A 26 1.76 -12.57 11.57
CA THR A 26 0.46 -11.91 11.37
C THR A 26 -0.59 -12.88 10.82
N ILE A 27 -0.17 -14.04 10.31
CA ILE A 27 -1.04 -15.03 9.67
C ILE A 27 -1.50 -16.06 10.70
N GLY A 28 -2.81 -16.13 10.90
CA GLY A 28 -3.46 -17.06 11.82
C GLY A 28 -3.81 -18.41 11.22
N GLU A 29 -4.73 -19.09 11.90
CA GLU A 29 -5.30 -20.36 11.45
C GLU A 29 -6.24 -20.14 10.26
N ALA A 30 -6.45 -21.19 9.46
CA ALA A 30 -7.46 -21.18 8.42
C ALA A 30 -8.85 -20.90 9.01
N ALA A 31 -9.58 -19.98 8.39
CA ALA A 31 -10.82 -19.40 8.88
C ALA A 31 -11.97 -19.55 7.87
N GLY A 32 -11.98 -20.67 7.16
CA GLY A 32 -12.99 -20.97 6.13
C GLY A 32 -12.65 -20.35 4.79
N TYR A 33 -13.68 -20.26 3.94
CA TYR A 33 -13.55 -19.78 2.57
C TYR A 33 -14.87 -19.18 2.08
N VAL A 34 -14.79 -18.41 1.00
CA VAL A 34 -15.95 -17.93 0.23
C VAL A 34 -15.81 -18.42 -1.21
N VAL A 35 -16.92 -18.84 -1.81
CA VAL A 35 -16.97 -19.17 -3.23
C VAL A 35 -17.42 -17.92 -3.96
N GLU A 36 -16.55 -17.42 -4.82
CA GLU A 36 -16.79 -16.22 -5.63
C GLU A 36 -17.37 -16.62 -7.01
N ASP A 37 -17.79 -15.61 -7.78
CA ASP A 37 -18.19 -15.84 -9.17
C ASP A 37 -16.98 -16.28 -10.03
N GLY A 38 -17.23 -16.83 -11.22
CA GLY A 38 -16.15 -17.26 -12.12
C GLY A 38 -15.37 -18.51 -11.68
N GLY A 39 -15.78 -19.20 -10.61
CA GLY A 39 -15.11 -20.42 -10.14
C GLY A 39 -13.89 -20.16 -9.26
N VAL A 40 -13.78 -18.95 -8.70
CA VAL A 40 -12.74 -18.54 -7.75
C VAL A 40 -13.13 -18.93 -6.33
N VAL A 41 -12.14 -19.26 -5.50
CA VAL A 41 -12.32 -19.49 -4.06
C VAL A 41 -11.43 -18.57 -3.27
N SER A 42 -12.02 -17.80 -2.37
CA SER A 42 -11.29 -16.92 -1.45
C SER A 42 -11.07 -17.63 -0.13
N LEU A 43 -9.85 -18.15 0.08
CA LEU A 43 -9.44 -18.80 1.32
C LEU A 43 -9.13 -17.76 2.37
N ARG A 44 -9.67 -17.93 3.58
CA ARG A 44 -9.50 -16.96 4.68
C ARG A 44 -8.61 -17.51 5.78
N PHE A 45 -7.84 -16.63 6.39
CA PHE A 45 -7.03 -16.90 7.57
C PHE A 45 -7.31 -15.84 8.62
N ALA A 46 -7.33 -16.23 9.89
CA ALA A 46 -7.45 -15.28 10.98
C ALA A 46 -6.27 -14.29 10.91
N ASN A 47 -6.54 -13.01 11.13
CA ASN A 47 -5.48 -12.01 11.28
C ASN A 47 -4.99 -11.95 12.74
N ARG A 48 -3.68 -11.75 12.94
CA ARG A 48 -3.04 -11.57 14.25
C ARG A 48 -2.46 -10.18 14.49
N MET A 49 -2.68 -9.23 13.58
CA MET A 49 -2.24 -7.84 13.77
C MET A 49 -3.18 -7.10 14.74
N ASP A 50 -2.60 -6.48 15.77
CA ASP A 50 -3.35 -5.77 16.82
C ASP A 50 -4.20 -4.60 16.29
N GLY A 51 -3.76 -3.96 15.19
CA GLY A 51 -4.48 -2.84 14.55
C GLY A 51 -5.69 -3.25 13.72
N TYR A 52 -5.89 -4.55 13.47
CA TYR A 52 -6.96 -5.05 12.59
C TYR A 52 -7.79 -6.16 13.27
N PRO A 53 -8.37 -5.90 14.46
CA PRO A 53 -9.19 -6.87 15.16
C PRO A 53 -10.44 -7.20 14.35
N GLY A 54 -10.75 -8.49 14.19
CA GLY A 54 -11.90 -8.96 13.42
C GLY A 54 -11.70 -8.97 11.90
N TRP A 55 -10.53 -8.58 11.40
CA TRP A 55 -10.18 -8.68 9.99
C TRP A 55 -9.62 -10.08 9.67
N PHE A 56 -9.61 -10.42 8.39
CA PHE A 56 -9.12 -11.69 7.87
C PHE A 56 -8.18 -11.44 6.71
N TRP A 57 -7.08 -12.19 6.70
CA TRP A 57 -6.32 -12.36 5.48
C TRP A 57 -7.14 -13.22 4.52
N THR A 58 -7.30 -12.76 3.29
CA THR A 58 -8.05 -13.47 2.25
C THR A 58 -7.13 -13.63 1.05
N VAL A 59 -7.13 -14.83 0.48
CA VAL A 59 -6.38 -15.15 -0.72
C VAL A 59 -7.33 -15.78 -1.72
N SER A 60 -7.57 -15.09 -2.82
CA SER A 60 -8.41 -15.58 -3.90
C SER A 60 -7.58 -16.46 -4.83
N VAL A 61 -7.98 -17.73 -4.95
CA VAL A 61 -7.33 -18.72 -5.80
C VAL A 61 -8.27 -19.17 -6.92
N ALA A 62 -7.68 -19.41 -8.08
CA ALA A 62 -8.40 -19.85 -9.26
C ALA A 62 -7.60 -20.90 -10.01
N VAL A 63 -8.23 -21.56 -10.97
CA VAL A 63 -7.56 -22.51 -11.84
C VAL A 63 -8.01 -22.33 -13.27
N VAL A 64 -7.03 -22.38 -14.18
CA VAL A 64 -7.27 -22.43 -15.62
C VAL A 64 -7.28 -23.90 -16.05
N GLU A 65 -8.09 -24.23 -17.06
CA GLU A 65 -8.19 -25.60 -17.56
C GLU A 65 -6.81 -26.17 -17.95
N GLY A 66 -6.48 -27.35 -17.43
CA GLY A 66 -5.21 -28.03 -17.69
C GLY A 66 -4.00 -27.46 -16.91
N ALA A 67 -4.20 -26.48 -16.04
CA ALA A 67 -3.16 -25.89 -15.20
C ALA A 67 -3.32 -26.25 -13.71
N GLU A 68 -2.28 -25.93 -12.95
CA GLU A 68 -2.30 -25.94 -11.49
C GLU A 68 -3.01 -24.68 -10.96
N PRO A 69 -3.60 -24.72 -9.74
CA PRO A 69 -4.17 -23.55 -9.09
C PRO A 69 -3.16 -22.40 -8.94
N THR A 70 -3.62 -21.17 -9.13
CA THR A 70 -2.82 -19.96 -8.95
C THR A 70 -3.55 -18.96 -8.04
N VAL A 71 -2.77 -18.03 -7.48
CA VAL A 71 -3.29 -16.91 -6.69
C VAL A 71 -3.63 -15.75 -7.61
N LEU A 72 -4.79 -15.14 -7.40
CA LEU A 72 -5.22 -13.93 -8.11
C LEU A 72 -4.88 -12.67 -7.33
N GLU A 73 -5.18 -12.66 -6.04
CA GLU A 73 -4.98 -11.52 -5.16
C GLU A 73 -4.84 -11.95 -3.70
N VAL A 74 -4.25 -11.07 -2.91
CA VAL A 74 -4.08 -11.19 -1.47
C VAL A 74 -4.56 -9.89 -0.84
N GLU A 75 -5.46 -9.99 0.12
CA GLU A 75 -6.11 -8.83 0.71
C GLU A 75 -6.38 -9.04 2.20
N LEU A 76 -6.54 -7.94 2.92
CA LEU A 76 -6.98 -7.93 4.31
C LEU A 76 -8.38 -7.32 4.35
N LEU A 77 -9.38 -8.14 4.65
CA LEU A 77 -10.79 -7.72 4.62
C LEU A 77 -11.41 -7.73 6.02
N PRO A 78 -12.31 -6.78 6.32
CA PRO A 78 -13.05 -6.77 7.57
C PRO A 78 -14.05 -7.93 7.62
N GLY A 79 -14.07 -8.66 8.72
CA GLY A 79 -15.12 -9.64 9.03
C GLY A 79 -16.19 -9.07 9.96
N ASP A 80 -17.04 -9.96 10.47
CA ASP A 80 -18.03 -9.61 11.48
C ASP A 80 -17.33 -9.11 12.76
N GLY A 81 -17.77 -7.94 13.25
CA GLY A 81 -17.17 -7.30 14.43
C GLY A 81 -15.82 -6.62 14.17
N ALA A 82 -15.39 -6.48 12.92
CA ALA A 82 -14.20 -5.71 12.59
C ALA A 82 -14.34 -4.24 12.99
N LEU A 83 -13.28 -3.66 13.55
CA LEU A 83 -13.23 -2.22 13.76
C LEU A 83 -13.08 -1.53 12.40
N LEU A 84 -14.10 -0.79 12.01
CA LEU A 84 -14.13 -0.02 10.77
C LEU A 84 -13.82 1.45 11.04
N ALA A 85 -13.28 2.12 10.02
CA ALA A 85 -13.14 3.56 10.04
C ALA A 85 -14.52 4.23 10.13
N PRO A 86 -14.61 5.42 10.75
CA PRO A 86 -15.82 6.23 10.66
C PRO A 86 -16.09 6.67 9.23
N GLU A 87 -17.31 7.17 8.98
CA GLU A 87 -17.66 7.77 7.69
C GLU A 87 -16.70 8.92 7.36
N TRP A 88 -16.32 9.00 6.08
CA TRP A 88 -15.46 10.09 5.62
C TRP A 88 -16.23 11.41 5.63
N LEU A 89 -15.60 12.45 6.18
CA LEU A 89 -16.12 13.80 6.18
C LEU A 89 -15.26 14.67 5.26
N PRO A 90 -15.86 15.52 4.40
CA PRO A 90 -15.12 16.46 3.58
C PRO A 90 -14.18 17.33 4.40
N TRP A 91 -13.03 17.66 3.81
CA TRP A 91 -12.02 18.46 4.50
C TRP A 91 -12.56 19.81 4.97
N ALA A 92 -13.37 20.49 4.14
CA ALA A 92 -13.99 21.76 4.51
C ALA A 92 -14.88 21.65 5.77
N GLU A 93 -15.58 20.53 5.95
CA GLU A 93 -16.43 20.30 7.12
C GLU A 93 -15.57 20.05 8.37
N ARG A 94 -14.54 19.19 8.25
CA ARG A 94 -13.58 18.96 9.34
C ARG A 94 -12.89 20.24 9.79
N LEU A 95 -12.50 21.09 8.83
CA LEU A 95 -11.82 22.35 9.12
C LEU A 95 -12.76 23.36 9.78
N ALA A 96 -14.03 23.44 9.33
CA ALA A 96 -15.03 24.30 9.95
C ALA A 96 -15.34 23.87 11.40
N GLU A 97 -15.49 22.57 11.65
CA GLU A 97 -15.66 22.03 13.02
C GLU A 97 -14.44 22.33 13.90
N TYR A 98 -13.23 22.16 13.37
CA TYR A 98 -12.00 22.51 14.07
C TYR A 98 -11.95 24.00 14.44
N GLN A 99 -12.23 24.89 13.48
CA GLN A 99 -12.26 26.34 13.72
C GLN A 99 -13.33 26.74 14.74
N ALA A 100 -14.52 26.13 14.67
CA ALA A 100 -15.58 26.35 15.66
C ALA A 100 -15.16 25.89 17.07
N ALA A 101 -14.46 24.76 17.18
CA ALA A 101 -13.93 24.26 18.45
C ALA A 101 -12.84 25.19 19.02
N GLN A 102 -11.98 25.75 18.18
CA GLN A 102 -10.96 26.73 18.60
C GLN A 102 -11.60 28.03 19.12
N ALA A 103 -12.63 28.56 18.42
CA ALA A 103 -13.34 29.75 18.86
C ALA A 103 -14.03 29.54 20.22
N ALA A 104 -14.72 28.41 20.40
CA ALA A 104 -15.37 28.08 21.68
C ALA A 104 -14.35 27.91 22.82
N ALA A 105 -13.18 27.32 22.55
CA ALA A 105 -12.13 27.17 23.56
C ALA A 105 -11.48 28.52 23.94
N GLY A 106 -11.38 29.46 23.00
CA GLY A 106 -10.93 30.83 23.30
C GLY A 106 -11.96 31.65 24.07
N GLU A 107 -13.25 31.46 23.80
CA GLU A 107 -14.34 32.12 24.54
C GLU A 107 -14.45 31.66 26.01
N ASP A 108 -14.05 30.42 26.33
CA ASP A 108 -14.02 29.91 27.71
C ASP A 108 -12.82 30.49 28.51
N ASP A 109 -11.70 30.83 27.86
CA ASP A 109 -10.51 31.46 28.48
C ASP A 109 -10.77 32.94 28.84
N GLU A 110 -11.63 33.63 28.09
CA GLU A 110 -12.02 35.03 28.36
C GLU A 110 -13.05 35.18 29.52
N SER A 111 -13.46 34.09 30.17
CA SER A 111 -14.46 34.10 31.24
C SER A 111 -13.90 33.96 32.67
N GLU A 112 -12.57 33.80 32.83
CA GLU A 112 -11.90 33.70 34.14
C GLU A 112 -11.16 34.98 34.60
N ASP A 113 -11.28 36.12 33.90
CA ASP A 113 -10.53 37.35 34.25
C ASP A 113 -11.40 38.53 34.75
N ASP A 114 -12.43 38.24 35.54
CA ASP A 114 -13.17 39.26 36.28
C ASP A 114 -13.17 38.91 37.78
N GLU A 115 -12.07 39.23 38.49
CA GLU A 115 -12.05 39.66 39.90
C GLU A 115 -10.64 40.17 40.33
N ASP A 116 -10.38 41.45 40.03
CA ASP A 116 -9.79 42.49 40.90
C ASP A 116 -8.45 42.19 41.65
N ASP A 117 -7.33 42.86 41.31
CA ASP A 117 -6.79 43.97 42.14
C ASP A 117 -5.53 44.66 41.53
N ASP A 118 -5.39 45.91 41.95
CA ASP A 118 -4.60 47.07 41.52
C ASP A 118 -3.06 46.94 41.46
N ALA A 119 -2.50 47.60 40.43
CA ALA A 119 -1.18 48.23 40.26
C ALA A 119 0.09 47.57 40.84
N SER A 120 1.10 47.35 39.98
CA SER A 120 2.19 48.31 39.71
C SER A 120 3.40 47.65 39.04
N ASP A 121 4.07 48.50 38.25
CA ASP A 121 5.46 48.47 37.81
C ASP A 121 5.82 47.76 36.49
N GLU A 122 6.22 48.65 35.58
CA GLU A 122 6.96 48.52 34.35
C GLU A 122 8.12 47.52 34.48
N ASP A 123 8.18 46.54 33.59
CA ASP A 123 9.42 46.06 32.99
C ASP A 123 9.06 45.38 31.66
N GLU A 124 9.32 46.10 30.57
CA GLU A 124 9.24 45.62 29.18
C GLU A 124 10.36 44.59 28.96
N ASP A 125 10.13 43.33 29.34
CA ASP A 125 10.91 42.21 28.83
C ASP A 125 10.34 41.82 27.46
N ASP A 126 10.94 42.44 26.44
CA ASP A 126 10.83 42.17 25.01
C ASP A 126 11.11 40.68 24.72
N ALA A 127 10.07 39.85 24.88
CA ALA A 127 10.03 38.53 24.27
C ALA A 127 9.75 38.75 22.79
N GLU A 128 10.82 38.77 21.98
CA GLU A 128 10.72 38.81 20.53
C GLU A 128 9.65 37.81 20.08
N ASP A 129 8.60 38.39 19.51
CA ASP A 129 7.40 37.77 19.02
C ASP A 129 7.76 36.75 17.94
N ALA A 130 7.86 35.48 18.32
CA ALA A 130 8.12 34.37 17.38
C ALA A 130 6.91 34.10 16.47
N ASP A 131 5.81 34.83 16.64
CA ASP A 131 4.56 34.66 15.89
C ASP A 131 4.50 35.55 14.63
N ASP A 132 5.51 36.41 14.37
CA ASP A 132 5.60 37.25 13.15
C ASP A 132 6.48 36.64 12.04
N LEU A 133 6.66 35.30 12.05
CA LEU A 133 7.25 34.58 10.91
C LEU A 133 6.20 34.43 9.79
N ASP A 134 5.88 35.55 9.13
CA ASP A 134 5.14 35.55 7.86
C ASP A 134 5.96 34.82 6.77
N ALA A 135 5.29 34.25 5.77
CA ALA A 135 5.91 33.55 4.65
C ALA A 135 6.98 34.38 3.91
N ALA A 136 6.97 35.71 4.10
CA ALA A 136 7.98 36.63 3.60
C ALA A 136 9.38 36.46 4.22
N ASP A 137 9.52 35.84 5.41
CA ASP A 137 10.85 35.58 6.00
C ASP A 137 11.58 34.40 5.33
N PHE A 138 10.84 33.52 4.64
CA PHE A 138 11.42 32.44 3.83
C PHE A 138 12.01 32.92 2.49
N ASP A 139 11.67 34.13 2.03
CA ASP A 139 12.25 34.72 0.81
C ASP A 139 13.67 35.31 1.02
N SER A 140 14.08 35.59 2.27
CA SER A 140 15.31 36.34 2.52
C SER A 140 16.61 35.53 2.43
N ASP A 141 16.57 34.21 2.60
CA ASP A 141 17.76 33.33 2.47
C ASP A 141 17.88 32.71 1.06
N GLY A 142 16.85 32.87 0.21
CA GLY A 142 16.86 32.34 -1.15
C GLY A 142 16.75 30.82 -1.21
N SER A 143 16.36 30.15 -0.12
CA SER A 143 15.86 28.79 -0.20
C SER A 143 14.62 28.78 -1.10
N PRO A 144 14.60 27.96 -2.16
CA PRO A 144 13.47 27.90 -3.07
C PRO A 144 12.23 27.53 -2.25
N ILE A 145 11.20 28.38 -2.31
CA ILE A 145 9.87 28.06 -1.81
C ILE A 145 9.46 26.74 -2.47
N LEU A 146 9.55 25.67 -1.70
CA LEU A 146 9.18 24.33 -2.12
C LEU A 146 7.70 24.38 -2.49
N HIS A 147 7.42 24.10 -3.74
CA HIS A 147 6.07 24.11 -4.28
C HIS A 147 5.32 22.95 -3.63
N ALA A 148 4.01 23.10 -3.43
CA ALA A 148 3.15 22.04 -2.90
C ALA A 148 3.09 20.87 -3.91
N GLY A 149 4.11 20.01 -3.87
CA GLY A 149 4.39 18.96 -4.84
C GLY A 149 5.83 18.44 -4.76
N ASP A 150 6.76 19.21 -4.18
CA ASP A 150 8.19 18.89 -4.19
C ASP A 150 8.72 18.37 -2.83
N VAL A 151 7.81 18.10 -1.89
CA VAL A 151 8.14 17.66 -0.52
C VAL A 151 8.44 16.16 -0.44
N ASP A 152 7.94 15.36 -1.37
CA ASP A 152 8.15 13.91 -1.47
C ASP A 152 8.97 13.49 -2.71
N GLY A 153 9.40 14.45 -3.54
CA GLY A 153 10.23 14.21 -4.73
C GLY A 153 9.48 13.54 -5.88
N VAL A 154 8.18 13.81 -6.02
CA VAL A 154 7.35 13.30 -7.11
C VAL A 154 6.82 14.47 -7.95
N ASP A 155 7.52 14.78 -9.03
CA ASP A 155 7.08 15.77 -10.02
C ASP A 155 5.85 15.25 -10.79
N ILE A 156 4.65 15.70 -10.40
CA ILE A 156 3.38 15.30 -11.05
C ILE A 156 3.28 15.82 -12.49
N ASP A 157 4.08 16.83 -12.86
CA ASP A 157 4.09 17.43 -14.19
C ASP A 157 5.11 16.80 -15.16
N GLU A 158 5.97 15.85 -14.72
CA GLU A 158 6.98 15.20 -15.60
C GLU A 158 6.41 14.03 -16.43
N LEU A 159 5.11 13.75 -16.36
CA LEU A 159 4.46 12.66 -17.08
C LEU A 159 3.56 13.13 -18.24
N ASP A 160 4.05 14.00 -19.14
CA ASP A 160 3.51 14.08 -20.52
C ASP A 160 4.41 14.90 -21.46
N ASP A 161 5.30 14.26 -22.23
CA ASP A 161 5.88 14.88 -23.45
C ASP A 161 6.53 13.89 -24.46
N THR A 162 6.33 12.58 -24.34
CA THR A 162 6.82 11.61 -25.36
C THR A 162 5.74 11.06 -26.30
N ALA A 163 4.57 11.70 -26.36
CA ALA A 163 3.46 11.24 -27.20
C ALA A 163 3.44 11.81 -28.64
N ALA A 164 4.40 12.64 -29.06
CA ALA A 164 4.34 13.22 -30.40
C ALA A 164 5.72 13.54 -31.02
N ASP A 165 6.44 12.53 -31.51
CA ASP A 165 7.24 12.68 -32.73
C ASP A 165 7.56 11.31 -33.35
N ALA A 166 6.65 10.81 -34.19
CA ALA A 166 6.87 9.66 -35.05
C ALA A 166 7.11 10.12 -36.48
N GLU A 167 8.18 10.88 -36.71
CA GLU A 167 8.67 11.16 -38.06
C GLU A 167 9.57 10.00 -38.53
N GLN A 168 9.15 9.41 -39.64
CA GLN A 168 9.74 8.25 -40.30
C GLN A 168 11.14 8.57 -40.84
N THR A 169 12.13 7.74 -40.49
CA THR A 169 13.32 7.56 -41.32
C THR A 169 13.45 6.08 -41.67
N ALA A 170 13.03 5.76 -42.90
CA ALA A 170 13.35 4.50 -43.56
C ALA A 170 14.72 4.66 -44.25
N ASP A 171 15.71 3.90 -43.78
CA ASP A 171 17.04 3.68 -44.37
C ASP A 171 17.64 2.53 -43.52
N ASP A 172 18.21 1.42 -43.98
CA ASP A 172 18.49 0.83 -45.27
C ASP A 172 18.81 -0.65 -44.92
N ALA A 173 18.47 -1.59 -45.80
CA ALA A 173 18.62 -3.01 -45.54
C ALA A 173 20.03 -3.50 -45.86
N GLU A 174 20.60 -4.40 -45.06
CA GLU A 174 21.49 -5.47 -45.53
C GLU A 174 21.33 -6.71 -44.62
N PRO A 175 21.05 -7.91 -45.15
CA PRO A 175 21.17 -9.17 -44.43
C PRO A 175 22.55 -9.79 -44.69
N ASP A 176 23.37 -9.95 -43.64
CA ASP A 176 24.51 -10.87 -43.69
C ASP A 176 24.07 -12.24 -43.16
N ASP A 177 23.96 -13.17 -44.11
CA ASP A 177 24.08 -14.61 -43.90
C ASP A 177 25.44 -14.92 -43.26
N ASP A 178 25.47 -15.62 -42.12
CA ASP A 178 26.59 -16.52 -41.83
C ASP A 178 26.07 -17.79 -41.12
N ASP A 179 26.16 -18.86 -41.90
CA ASP A 179 25.92 -20.26 -41.63
C ASP A 179 27.17 -20.86 -41.00
N GLU A 180 27.07 -21.44 -39.80
CA GLU A 180 28.10 -22.36 -39.30
C GLU A 180 27.41 -23.53 -38.58
N SER A 181 27.52 -24.68 -39.24
CA SER A 181 26.95 -25.99 -38.94
C SER A 181 27.62 -26.75 -37.78
N VAL A 182 26.81 -27.63 -37.15
CA VAL A 182 27.09 -28.92 -36.47
C VAL A 182 28.03 -29.00 -35.26
N ASP A 183 27.54 -29.60 -34.17
CA ASP A 183 28.17 -30.80 -33.58
C ASP A 183 27.14 -31.61 -32.76
N GLU A 184 27.01 -32.89 -33.10
CA GLU A 184 26.27 -33.91 -32.35
C GLU A 184 27.26 -34.72 -31.48
N GLY A 185 26.87 -35.03 -30.24
CA GLY A 185 27.49 -36.03 -29.37
C GLY A 185 26.89 -35.89 -27.96
N ASP A 186 25.87 -36.67 -27.58
CA ASP A 186 25.92 -38.07 -27.12
C ASP A 186 26.87 -38.28 -25.94
N ASP A 187 26.29 -38.41 -24.74
CA ASP A 187 26.77 -39.37 -23.73
C ASP A 187 25.59 -39.66 -22.77
N GLU A 188 25.11 -40.90 -22.87
CA GLU A 188 24.25 -41.57 -21.92
C GLU A 188 25.07 -41.92 -20.66
N ASP A 189 24.54 -41.70 -19.46
CA ASP A 189 24.95 -42.49 -18.29
C ASP A 189 23.71 -42.87 -17.46
N ASP A 190 23.28 -44.10 -17.74
CA ASP A 190 22.45 -44.96 -16.91
C ASP A 190 23.24 -45.41 -15.69
N GLU A 191 22.75 -45.15 -14.48
CA GLU A 191 23.04 -46.03 -13.34
C GLU A 191 21.76 -46.22 -12.54
N SER A 192 20.97 -47.17 -13.01
CA SER A 192 19.97 -47.87 -12.20
C SER A 192 20.61 -48.45 -10.94
N ARG A 193 20.11 -48.10 -9.75
CA ARG A 193 20.25 -48.99 -8.59
C ARG A 193 19.04 -48.95 -7.64
N GLU A 194 18.37 -50.09 -7.68
CA GLU A 194 17.18 -50.52 -6.95
C GLU A 194 17.31 -50.58 -5.41
N SER A 195 16.13 -50.70 -4.78
CA SER A 195 15.81 -51.50 -3.59
C SER A 195 15.78 -50.76 -2.24
N LEU A 196 14.61 -50.37 -1.71
CA LEU A 196 13.64 -51.17 -0.91
C LEU A 196 13.99 -51.32 0.59
N ARG A 197 12.98 -51.00 1.42
CA ARG A 197 12.69 -51.36 2.84
C ARG A 197 13.02 -50.38 3.97
N GLU A 198 11.95 -49.76 4.48
CA GLU A 198 11.30 -50.07 5.77
C GLU A 198 12.22 -50.38 6.97
N TYR A 199 12.25 -49.46 7.94
CA TYR A 199 12.01 -49.75 9.36
C TYR A 199 11.52 -48.50 10.09
#